data_AF-V5GVX5-F1
#
_entry.id   AF-V5GVX5-F1
#
_cell.length_a   1.000
_cell.length_b   1.000
_cell.length_c   1.000
_cell.angle_alpha   90.00
_cell.angle_beta   90.00
_cell.angle_gamma   90.00
#
_symmetry.space_group_name_H-M   'P 1'
#
loop_
_entity.id
_entity.type
_entity.pdbx_description
1 polymer ?
#
loop_
_entity_poly.entity_id
_entity_poly.type
_entity_poly.pdbx_seq_one_letter_code
_entity_poly.pdbx_strand_id
1 'polypeptide(L)'
;MGPLLDFVIMVDPSIIVTAFIGTSAVFLCFSICALLSERGKWLYLGGTLMSIITILMLLSLANIFFGAMWVYQAQLYVGLLAMCGFVLYDTQVIVEKRRMGSKDFVGHSLDLFIDFIGIFKRLLIILTQKEQNSRKKRRN
;
A
#
# COMPACT_ATOMS: atom_id res chain seq x y z
N MET A 1 -8.16 -9.32 -6.82
CA MET A 1 -7.66 -8.29 -7.77
C MET A 1 -8.45 -8.28 -9.06
N GLY A 2 -8.77 -9.44 -9.67
CA GLY A 2 -9.54 -9.53 -10.93
C GLY A 2 -10.73 -8.56 -11.05
N PRO A 3 -11.74 -8.62 -10.17
CA PRO A 3 -12.92 -7.74 -10.28
C PRO A 3 -12.61 -6.24 -10.21
N LEU A 4 -11.55 -5.86 -9.47
CA LEU A 4 -11.11 -4.48 -9.39
C LEU A 4 -10.43 -4.05 -10.68
N LEU A 5 -9.58 -4.89 -11.27
CA LEU A 5 -8.93 -4.62 -12.54
C LEU A 5 -9.95 -4.54 -13.68
N ASP A 6 -10.93 -5.45 -13.72
CA ASP A 6 -12.02 -5.43 -14.69
C ASP A 6 -12.78 -4.09 -14.63
N PHE A 7 -13.08 -3.64 -13.40
CA PHE A 7 -13.70 -2.33 -13.20
C PHE A 7 -12.82 -1.16 -13.66
N VAL A 8 -11.51 -1.20 -13.37
CA VAL A 8 -10.56 -0.16 -13.82
C VAL A 8 -10.50 -0.12 -15.36
N ILE A 9 -10.46 -1.28 -16.02
CA ILE A 9 -10.44 -1.38 -17.50
C ILE A 9 -11.68 -0.73 -18.11
N MET A 10 -12.86 -0.93 -17.49
CA MET A 10 -14.11 -0.28 -17.94
C MET A 10 -14.08 1.24 -17.77
N VAL A 11 -13.37 1.76 -16.77
CA VAL A 11 -13.23 3.20 -16.57
C VAL A 11 -12.16 3.76 -17.52
N ASP A 12 -10.90 3.35 -17.34
CA ASP A 12 -9.76 3.74 -18.16
C ASP A 12 -8.60 2.75 -17.95
N PRO A 13 -8.19 1.97 -18.97
CA PRO A 13 -7.10 1.00 -18.83
C PRO A 13 -5.73 1.65 -18.58
N SER A 14 -5.52 2.92 -18.96
CA SER A 14 -4.24 3.62 -18.74
C SER A 14 -3.92 3.83 -17.24
N ILE A 15 -4.94 3.78 -16.38
CA ILE A 15 -4.80 3.87 -14.93
C ILE A 15 -3.96 2.72 -14.38
N ILE A 16 -4.05 1.52 -14.98
CA ILE A 16 -3.30 0.34 -14.53
C ILE A 16 -1.80 0.60 -14.66
N VAL A 17 -1.36 1.08 -15.81
CA VAL A 17 0.05 1.39 -16.09
C VAL A 17 0.52 2.53 -15.18
N THR A 18 -0.29 3.57 -15.03
CA THR A 18 0.03 4.73 -14.17
C THR A 18 0.18 4.32 -12.70
N ALA A 19 -0.75 3.50 -12.19
CA ALA A 19 -0.68 2.97 -10.83
C ALA A 19 0.56 2.10 -10.64
N PHE A 20 0.90 1.25 -11.62
CA PHE A 20 2.06 0.37 -11.54
C PHE A 20 3.38 1.14 -11.49
N ILE A 21 3.53 2.16 -12.36
CA ILE A 21 4.71 3.05 -12.36
C ILE A 21 4.78 3.81 -11.03
N GLY A 22 3.66 4.36 -10.57
CA GLY A 22 3.57 5.06 -9.28
C GLY A 22 3.97 4.18 -8.10
N THR A 23 3.45 2.94 -8.04
CA THR A 23 3.82 1.96 -7.02
C THR A 23 5.30 1.62 -7.09
N SER A 24 5.83 1.37 -8.29
CA SER A 24 7.24 1.04 -8.47
C SER A 24 8.15 2.16 -7.99
N ALA A 25 7.81 3.42 -8.30
CA ALA A 25 8.55 4.59 -7.84
C ALA A 25 8.51 4.73 -6.32
N VAL A 26 7.33 4.59 -5.70
CA VAL A 26 7.16 4.64 -4.24
C VAL A 26 7.96 3.51 -3.59
N PHE A 27 7.73 2.27 -4.01
CA PHE A 27 8.39 1.10 -3.46
C PHE A 27 9.92 1.21 -3.54
N LEU A 28 10.45 1.54 -4.72
CA LEU A 28 11.90 1.68 -4.92
C LEU A 28 12.49 2.81 -4.06
N CYS A 29 11.82 3.96 -3.98
CA CYS A 29 12.27 5.08 -3.16
C CYS A 29 12.32 4.69 -1.68
N PHE A 30 11.24 4.13 -1.14
CA PHE A 30 11.18 3.73 0.27
C PHE A 30 12.14 2.56 0.58
N SER A 31 12.27 1.57 -0.30
CA SER A 31 13.26 0.49 -0.13
C SER A 31 14.69 1.03 -0.13
N ILE A 32 15.06 1.95 -1.02
CA ILE A 32 16.39 2.58 -1.01
C ILE A 32 16.58 3.40 0.28
N CYS A 33 15.59 4.19 0.69
CA CYS A 33 15.63 4.93 1.95
C CYS A 33 15.81 4.01 3.16
N ALA A 34 15.18 2.83 3.16
CA ALA A 34 15.43 1.81 4.17
C ALA A 34 16.86 1.29 4.09
N LEU A 35 17.36 0.88 2.93
CA LEU A 35 18.70 0.32 2.77
C LEU A 35 19.83 1.29 3.17
N LEU A 36 19.65 2.59 2.92
CA LEU A 36 20.60 3.64 3.28
C LEU A 36 20.49 4.11 4.74
N SER A 37 19.44 3.72 5.45
CA SER A 37 19.21 4.10 6.83
C SER A 37 20.16 3.37 7.78
N GLU A 38 20.42 4.00 8.93
CA GLU A 38 21.15 3.36 10.02
C GLU A 38 20.46 2.06 10.46
N ARG A 39 21.29 1.10 10.87
CA ARG A 39 20.83 -0.25 11.20
C ARG A 39 19.72 -0.22 12.25
N GLY A 40 18.59 -0.82 11.93
CA GLY A 40 17.48 -0.96 12.86
C GLY A 40 16.67 0.31 13.10
N LYS A 41 17.02 1.43 12.45
CA LYS A 41 16.34 2.72 12.65
C LYS A 41 14.85 2.66 12.33
N TRP A 42 14.40 1.81 11.40
CA TRP A 42 12.97 1.68 11.11
C TRP A 42 12.29 0.51 11.85
N LEU A 43 13.02 -0.29 12.64
CA LEU A 43 12.41 -1.42 13.36
C LEU A 43 11.44 -0.98 14.47
N TYR A 44 11.61 0.24 15.03
CA TYR A 44 10.67 0.77 16.02
C TYR A 44 9.26 0.99 15.44
N LEU A 45 9.13 1.16 14.12
CA LEU A 45 7.83 1.36 13.46
C LEU A 45 6.92 0.14 13.55
N GLY A 46 7.45 -1.06 13.82
CA GLY A 46 6.66 -2.29 13.83
C GLY A 46 5.44 -2.21 14.75
N GLY A 47 5.61 -1.68 15.98
CA GLY A 47 4.49 -1.53 16.93
C GLY A 47 3.43 -0.53 16.44
N THR A 48 3.86 0.60 15.90
CA THR A 48 2.98 1.64 15.37
C THR A 48 2.22 1.14 14.13
N LEU A 49 2.90 0.51 13.18
CA LEU A 49 2.30 -0.02 11.96
C LEU A 49 1.29 -1.12 12.25
N MET A 50 1.60 -2.03 13.17
CA MET A 50 0.67 -3.08 13.60
C MET A 50 -0.59 -2.50 14.26
N SER A 51 -0.42 -1.44 15.06
CA SER A 51 -1.55 -0.72 15.67
C SER A 51 -2.42 -0.05 14.60
N ILE A 52 -1.81 0.59 13.60
CA ILE A 52 -2.54 1.21 12.47
C ILE A 52 -3.35 0.16 11.70
N ILE A 53 -2.76 -0.99 11.36
CA ILE A 53 -3.50 -2.08 10.68
C ILE A 53 -4.68 -2.54 11.53
N THR A 54 -4.46 -2.74 12.83
CA THR A 54 -5.51 -3.20 13.75
C THR A 54 -6.67 -2.22 13.80
N ILE A 55 -6.39 -0.91 13.90
CA ILE A 55 -7.40 0.14 13.86
C ILE A 55 -8.13 0.15 12.52
N LEU A 56 -7.41 0.07 11.40
CA LEU A 56 -8.01 0.02 10.07
C LEU A 56 -8.92 -1.19 9.87
N MET A 57 -8.55 -2.34 10.45
CA MET A 57 -9.35 -3.56 10.47
C MET A 57 -10.63 -3.37 11.28
N LEU A 58 -10.53 -2.83 12.50
CA LEU A 58 -11.69 -2.54 13.34
C LEU A 58 -12.63 -1.52 12.68
N LEU A 59 -12.08 -0.47 12.06
CA LEU A 59 -12.85 0.48 11.27
C LEU A 59 -13.53 -0.18 10.08
N SER A 60 -12.87 -1.14 9.42
CA SER A 60 -13.47 -1.91 8.32
C SER A 60 -14.67 -2.71 8.79
N LEU A 61 -14.55 -3.35 9.95
CA LEU A 61 -15.62 -4.14 10.54
C LEU A 61 -16.80 -3.25 10.94
N ALA A 62 -16.53 -2.11 11.58
CA ALA A 62 -17.55 -1.13 11.92
C ALA A 62 -18.23 -0.57 10.66
N ASN A 63 -17.48 -0.31 9.58
CA ASN A 63 -18.01 0.26 8.35
C ASN A 63 -19.00 -0.66 7.63
N ILE A 64 -18.97 -1.98 7.88
CA ILE A 64 -19.97 -2.92 7.35
C ILE A 64 -21.38 -2.59 7.92
N PHE A 65 -21.47 -2.09 9.15
CA PHE A 65 -22.73 -1.75 9.80
C PHE A 65 -23.18 -0.31 9.49
N PHE A 66 -22.25 0.64 9.42
CA PHE A 66 -22.58 2.07 9.27
C PHE A 66 -22.54 2.59 7.83
N GLY A 67 -21.81 1.94 6.91
CA GLY A 67 -21.75 2.33 5.50
C GLY A 67 -21.19 3.74 5.25
N ALA A 68 -20.30 4.23 6.11
CA ALA A 68 -19.81 5.61 6.08
C ALA A 68 -18.76 5.84 4.98
N MET A 69 -19.07 6.70 4.01
CA MET A 69 -18.16 7.00 2.89
C MET A 69 -16.84 7.65 3.33
N TRP A 70 -16.85 8.45 4.40
CA TRP A 70 -15.65 9.09 4.95
C TRP A 70 -14.69 8.08 5.59
N VAL A 71 -15.22 7.00 6.20
CA VAL A 71 -14.41 5.91 6.75
C VAL A 71 -13.68 5.20 5.62
N TYR A 72 -14.37 4.92 4.51
CA TYR A 72 -13.76 4.30 3.34
C TYR A 72 -12.61 5.14 2.75
N GLN A 73 -12.79 6.46 2.66
CA GLN A 73 -11.72 7.37 2.22
C GLN A 73 -10.54 7.37 3.21
N ALA A 74 -10.81 7.46 4.51
CA ALA A 74 -9.77 7.38 5.52
C ALA A 74 -8.98 6.06 5.41
N GLN A 75 -9.67 4.93 5.26
CA GLN A 75 -9.03 3.63 5.09
C GLN A 75 -8.11 3.56 3.88
N LEU A 76 -8.52 4.16 2.75
CA LEU A 76 -7.73 4.21 1.52
C LEU A 76 -6.42 4.98 1.71
N TYR A 77 -6.48 6.22 2.20
CA TYR A 77 -5.31 7.08 2.34
C TYR A 77 -4.42 6.69 3.53
N VAL A 78 -5.00 6.46 4.71
CA VAL A 78 -4.23 6.09 5.91
C VAL A 78 -3.52 4.77 5.68
N GLY A 79 -4.21 3.79 5.10
CA GLY A 79 -3.54 2.53 4.85
C GLY A 79 -2.58 2.58 3.65
N LEU A 80 -2.67 3.55 2.73
CA LEU A 80 -1.63 3.77 1.71
C LEU A 80 -0.35 4.23 2.41
N LEU A 81 -0.46 5.18 3.33
CA LEU A 81 0.66 5.60 4.17
C LEU A 81 1.21 4.44 5.01
N ALA A 82 0.34 3.60 5.56
CA ALA A 82 0.75 2.42 6.31
C ALA A 82 1.58 1.46 5.44
N MET A 83 1.13 1.15 4.20
CA MET A 83 1.86 0.29 3.28
C MET A 83 3.23 0.88 2.90
N CYS A 84 3.34 2.21 2.71
CA CYS A 84 4.64 2.84 2.53
C CYS A 84 5.56 2.66 3.76
N GLY A 85 4.99 2.71 4.96
CA GLY A 85 5.69 2.40 6.21
C GLY A 85 6.11 0.94 6.32
N PHE A 86 5.28 0.00 5.86
CA PHE A 86 5.65 -1.42 5.80
C PHE A 86 6.82 -1.66 4.86
N VAL A 87 6.87 -1.02 3.69
CA VAL A 87 8.05 -1.14 2.79
C VAL A 87 9.34 -0.75 3.52
N LEU A 88 9.33 0.32 4.32
CA LEU A 88 10.48 0.71 5.13
C LEU A 88 10.83 -0.34 6.20
N TYR A 89 9.81 -0.79 6.92
CA TYR A 89 9.94 -1.73 8.02
C TYR A 89 10.40 -3.11 7.53
N ASP A 90 9.72 -3.70 6.55
CA ASP A 90 10.01 -5.02 6.01
C ASP A 90 11.36 -5.05 5.31
N THR A 91 11.73 -4.00 4.56
CA THR A 91 13.09 -3.90 4.00
C THR A 91 14.16 -3.94 5.11
N GLN A 92 13.97 -3.22 6.22
CA GLN A 92 14.89 -3.25 7.36
C GLN A 92 14.89 -4.59 8.09
N VAL A 93 13.72 -5.20 8.30
CA VAL A 93 13.57 -6.52 8.90
C VAL A 93 14.30 -7.57 8.07
N ILE A 94 14.16 -7.53 6.74
CA ILE A 94 14.86 -8.45 5.84
C ILE A 94 16.37 -8.29 5.94
N VAL A 95 16.88 -7.05 5.91
CA VAL A 95 18.32 -6.78 6.08
C VAL A 95 18.82 -7.34 7.41
N GLU A 96 18.07 -7.15 8.49
CA GLU A 96 18.46 -7.65 9.81
C GLU A 96 18.38 -9.19 9.89
N LYS A 97 17.32 -9.80 9.36
CA LYS A 97 17.18 -11.26 9.23
C LYS A 97 18.35 -11.86 8.45
N ARG A 98 18.77 -11.23 7.33
CA ARG A 98 19.95 -11.67 6.56
C ARG A 98 21.24 -11.55 7.36
N ARG A 99 21.43 -10.47 8.13
CA ARG A 99 22.59 -10.29 9.02
C ARG A 99 22.63 -11.35 10.12
N MET A 100 21.48 -11.79 10.61
CA MET A 100 21.34 -12.90 11.56
C MET A 100 21.52 -14.29 10.91
N GLY A 101 21.89 -14.36 9.63
CA GLY A 101 22.19 -15.61 8.93
C GLY A 101 21.00 -16.27 8.23
N SER A 102 19.82 -15.64 8.21
CA SER A 102 18.68 -16.14 7.43
C SER A 102 19.02 -16.22 5.95
N LYS A 103 18.75 -17.36 5.32
CA LYS A 103 18.93 -17.56 3.87
C LYS A 103 17.61 -17.60 3.10
N ASP A 104 16.48 -17.38 3.76
CA ASP A 104 15.14 -17.47 3.16
C ASP A 104 14.82 -16.26 2.28
N PHE A 105 15.36 -16.24 1.06
CA PHE A 105 15.09 -15.16 0.09
C PHE A 105 13.68 -15.23 -0.49
N VAL A 106 13.01 -16.39 -0.46
CA VAL A 106 11.64 -16.55 -0.97
C VAL A 106 10.66 -15.87 -0.03
N GLY A 107 10.74 -16.16 1.27
CA GLY A 107 9.90 -15.51 2.28
C GLY A 107 10.07 -13.99 2.27
N HIS A 108 11.31 -13.51 2.30
CA HIS A 108 11.61 -12.07 2.24
C HIS A 108 11.06 -11.39 0.98
N SER A 109 11.07 -12.08 -0.16
CA SER A 109 10.52 -11.55 -1.41
C SER A 109 8.99 -11.51 -1.40
N LEU A 110 8.34 -12.48 -0.75
CA LEU A 110 6.89 -12.52 -0.58
C LEU A 110 6.40 -11.41 0.35
N ASP A 111 7.09 -11.15 1.45
CA ASP A 111 6.78 -10.04 2.38
C ASP A 111 6.74 -8.71 1.60
N LEU A 112 7.82 -8.39 0.87
CA LEU A 112 7.90 -7.19 0.03
C LEU A 112 6.87 -7.16 -1.11
N PHE A 113 6.53 -8.31 -1.69
CA PHE A 113 5.52 -8.40 -2.73
C PHE A 113 4.12 -8.05 -2.20
N ILE A 114 3.78 -8.46 -0.97
CA ILE A 114 2.52 -8.12 -0.33
C ILE A 114 2.40 -6.61 -0.15
N ASP A 115 3.47 -5.96 0.29
CA ASP A 115 3.53 -4.49 0.41
C ASP A 115 3.32 -3.81 -0.94
N PHE A 116 4.05 -4.26 -1.97
CA PHE A 116 3.94 -3.73 -3.32
C PHE A 116 2.49 -3.81 -3.84
N ILE A 117 1.87 -4.98 -3.72
CA ILE A 117 0.48 -5.20 -4.15
C ILE A 117 -0.50 -4.37 -3.32
N GLY A 118 -0.22 -4.18 -2.03
CA GLY A 118 -0.97 -3.30 -1.14
C GLY A 118 -1.00 -1.85 -1.61
N ILE A 119 0.16 -1.30 -1.97
CA ILE A 119 0.28 0.06 -2.54
C ILE A 119 -0.41 0.13 -3.90
N PHE A 120 -0.15 -0.84 -4.78
CA PHE A 120 -0.73 -0.90 -6.13
C PHE A 120 -2.25 -0.88 -6.13
N LYS A 121 -2.88 -1.74 -5.32
CA LYS A 121 -4.33 -1.77 -5.17
C LYS A 121 -4.91 -0.42 -4.76
N ARG A 122 -4.26 0.26 -3.80
CA ARG A 122 -4.73 1.54 -3.27
C ARG A 122 -4.58 2.66 -4.30
N LEU A 123 -3.45 2.72 -5.00
CA LEU A 123 -3.24 3.68 -6.08
C LEU A 123 -4.22 3.47 -7.23
N LEU A 124 -4.50 2.22 -7.62
CA LEU A 124 -5.54 1.90 -8.60
C LEU A 124 -6.89 2.51 -8.22
N ILE A 125 -7.32 2.29 -6.97
CA ILE A 125 -8.61 2.81 -6.49
C ILE A 125 -8.62 4.35 -6.49
N ILE A 126 -7.56 4.99 -5.99
CA ILE A 126 -7.45 6.45 -5.91
C ILE A 126 -7.50 7.08 -7.31
N LEU A 127 -6.71 6.55 -8.26
CA LEU A 127 -6.67 7.05 -9.63
C LEU A 127 -8.00 6.84 -10.36
N THR A 128 -8.66 5.70 -10.12
CA THR A 128 -9.99 5.42 -10.70
C THR A 128 -11.05 6.39 -10.18
N GLN A 129 -11.08 6.65 -8.86
CA GLN A 129 -11.99 7.65 -8.28
C GLN A 129 -11.72 9.05 -8.83
N LYS A 130 -10.45 9.42 -9.00
CA LYS A 130 -10.05 10.71 -9.57
C LYS A 130 -10.56 10.86 -11.00
N GLU A 131 -10.39 9.84 -11.85
CA GLU A 131 -10.84 9.86 -13.24
C GLU A 131 -12.37 9.94 -13.36
N GLN A 132 -13.11 9.18 -12.55
CA GLN A 132 -14.57 9.25 -12.53
C GLN A 132 -15.08 10.64 -12.13
N ASN A 133 -14.48 11.26 -11.11
CA ASN A 133 -14.84 12.61 -10.68
C ASN A 133 -14.51 13.66 -11.75
N SER A 134 -13.38 13.52 -12.45
CA SER A 134 -12.99 14.37 -13.58
C SER A 134 -14.02 14.31 -14.72
N ARG A 135 -14.44 13.10 -15.12
CA ARG A 135 -15.46 12.90 -16.16
C ARG A 135 -16.81 13.48 -15.76
N LYS A 136 -17.22 13.34 -14.50
CA LYS A 136 -18.46 13.93 -13.98
C LYS A 136 -18.42 15.46 -14.06
N LYS A 137 -17.29 16.09 -13.72
CA LYS A 137 -17.13 17.54 -13.78
C LYS A 137 -17.15 18.08 -15.22
N ARG A 138 -16.69 17.32 -16.22
CA ARG A 138 -16.74 17.72 -17.64
C ARG A 138 -18.14 17.64 -18.26
N ARG A 139 -19.06 16.89 -17.63
CA ARG A 139 -20.45 16.71 -18.09
C ARG A 139 -21.42 17.74 -17.50
N ASN A 140 -21.01 18.45 -16.45
CA ASN A 140 -21.76 19.55 -15.82
C ASN A 140 -21.23 20.89 -16.32
#